data_AF-C7GHP3-F1
#
_entry.id   AF-C7GHP3-F1
#
_cell.length_a   1.000
_cell.length_b   1.000
_cell.length_c   1.000
_cell.angle_alpha   90.00
_cell.angle_beta   90.00
_cell.angle_gamma   90.00
#
_symmetry.space_group_name_H-M   'P 1'
#
loop_
_entity.id
_entity.type
_entity.pdbx_description
1 polymer ?
#
loop_
_entity_poly.entity_id
_entity_poly.type
_entity_poly.pdbx_seq_one_letter_code
_entity_poly.pdbx_strand_id
1 'polypeptide(L)'
;MAEGIQKKIEYADLQFISAFAMGKILDFQTWEIPGEHARGNFRLLLSENETGINGMNEPIQLCGHGNTAGALFCGYPEKVEIKEEGRYRIADVQAVSGTILLDQKKCNRVFQKKAQTYMGIANTVTADTEHSACILPGSDMQTGGTLIQYQETDWNFLKRMASQLGLPLVPDISYYYPRFYLGLPEGEKKELGEILSCDMCFDGRYYAVSGKCLVNR
;
A
#
# COMPACT_ATOMS: atom_id res chain seq x y z
N MET A 1 24.82 -24.60 -7.94
CA MET A 1 24.67 -23.23 -8.47
C MET A 1 23.70 -23.33 -9.63
N ALA A 2 22.46 -22.92 -9.43
CA ALA A 2 21.46 -22.86 -10.48
C ALA A 2 21.19 -21.39 -10.75
N GLU A 3 21.61 -20.91 -11.92
CA GLU A 3 21.23 -19.61 -12.42
C GLU A 3 19.72 -19.65 -12.68
N GLY A 4 18.95 -19.02 -11.79
CA GLY A 4 17.52 -18.84 -11.97
C GLY A 4 17.30 -17.92 -13.16
N ILE A 5 16.72 -18.46 -14.24
CA ILE A 5 16.31 -17.69 -15.41
C ILE A 5 15.19 -16.74 -14.95
N GLN A 6 15.52 -15.47 -14.70
CA GLN A 6 14.56 -14.41 -14.42
C GLN A 6 13.68 -14.20 -15.64
N LYS A 7 12.40 -14.55 -15.51
CA LYS A 7 11.39 -14.33 -16.55
C LYS A 7 10.90 -12.89 -16.42
N LYS A 8 11.10 -12.12 -17.48
CA LYS A 8 10.63 -10.74 -17.64
C LYS A 8 9.10 -10.74 -17.57
N ILE A 9 8.51 -9.93 -16.69
CA ILE A 9 7.05 -9.85 -16.54
C ILE A 9 6.54 -8.87 -17.58
N GLU A 10 5.77 -9.36 -18.54
CA GLU A 10 5.09 -8.50 -19.52
C GLU A 10 3.73 -8.05 -19.01
N TYR A 11 3.13 -7.01 -19.59
CA TYR A 11 1.76 -6.58 -19.26
C TYR A 11 0.72 -7.71 -19.43
N ALA A 12 1.00 -8.71 -20.27
CA ALA A 12 0.16 -9.90 -20.44
C ALA A 12 0.21 -10.85 -19.23
N ASP A 13 1.25 -10.74 -18.41
CA ASP A 13 1.45 -11.50 -17.18
C ASP A 13 0.98 -10.73 -15.94
N LEU A 14 0.16 -9.67 -16.08
CA LEU A 14 -0.41 -8.95 -14.95
C LEU A 14 -1.92 -9.20 -14.89
N GLN A 15 -2.40 -9.50 -13.68
CA GLN A 15 -3.81 -9.65 -13.38
C GLN A 15 -4.26 -8.53 -12.44
N PHE A 16 -5.27 -7.79 -12.87
CA PHE A 16 -5.92 -6.80 -12.03
C PHE A 16 -7.27 -7.35 -11.56
N ILE A 17 -7.47 -7.39 -10.25
CA ILE A 17 -8.65 -7.98 -9.61
C ILE A 17 -9.45 -6.83 -9.02
N SER A 18 -10.69 -6.63 -9.45
CA SER A 18 -11.52 -5.54 -8.94
C SER A 18 -12.99 -5.79 -9.24
N ALA A 19 -13.87 -5.03 -8.57
CA ALA A 19 -15.28 -4.98 -8.90
C ALA A 19 -15.57 -4.41 -10.30
N PHE A 20 -14.62 -3.66 -10.89
CA PHE A 20 -14.78 -3.11 -12.23
C PHE A 20 -14.68 -4.23 -13.27
N ALA A 21 -15.71 -4.38 -14.11
CA ALA A 21 -15.67 -5.26 -15.27
C ALA A 21 -14.69 -4.71 -16.31
N MET A 22 -13.44 -5.18 -16.24
CA MET A 22 -12.33 -4.71 -17.05
C MET A 22 -11.99 -5.62 -18.23
N GLY A 23 -11.36 -5.05 -19.25
CA GLY A 23 -10.77 -5.74 -20.39
C GLY A 23 -9.25 -5.91 -20.27
N LYS A 24 -8.49 -4.83 -20.01
CA LYS A 24 -7.01 -4.86 -19.99
C LYS A 24 -6.41 -3.73 -19.16
N ILE A 25 -5.23 -3.97 -18.57
CA ILE A 25 -4.39 -2.92 -17.96
C ILE A 25 -3.66 -2.16 -19.09
N LEU A 26 -3.79 -0.85 -19.12
CA LEU A 26 -3.11 0.03 -20.09
C LEU A 26 -1.81 0.60 -19.53
N ASP A 27 -1.85 1.02 -18.26
CA ASP A 27 -0.72 1.62 -17.55
C ASP A 27 -0.96 1.51 -16.03
N PHE A 28 0.11 1.49 -15.23
CA PHE A 28 -0.02 1.61 -13.78
C PHE A 28 1.25 2.19 -13.14
N GLN A 29 1.07 2.84 -12.00
CA GLN A 29 2.16 3.37 -11.18
C GLN A 29 1.77 3.24 -9.72
N THR A 30 2.63 2.68 -8.88
CA THR A 30 2.47 2.68 -7.42
C THR A 30 3.60 3.45 -6.79
N TRP A 31 3.39 4.04 -5.61
CA TRP A 31 4.45 4.70 -4.85
C TRP A 31 4.16 4.65 -3.36
N GLU A 32 5.22 4.70 -2.58
CA GLU A 32 5.20 4.61 -1.14
C GLU A 32 6.15 5.65 -0.56
N ILE A 33 5.66 6.42 0.41
CA ILE A 33 6.46 7.40 1.13
C ILE A 33 6.35 7.01 2.61
N PRO A 34 7.46 6.78 3.32
CA PRO A 34 7.41 6.47 4.75
C PRO A 34 6.61 7.51 5.54
N GLY A 35 5.65 7.04 6.34
CA GLY A 35 4.73 7.85 7.11
C GLY A 35 3.46 8.26 6.36
N GLU A 36 3.36 7.98 5.07
CA GLU A 36 2.15 8.17 4.26
C GLU A 36 1.53 6.83 3.88
N HIS A 37 0.26 6.87 3.49
CA HIS A 37 -0.37 5.72 2.85
C HIS A 37 0.25 5.51 1.46
N ALA A 38 0.54 4.25 1.11
CA ALA A 38 0.96 3.90 -0.24
C ALA A 38 -0.19 4.09 -1.21
N ARG A 39 0.13 4.51 -2.42
CA ARG A 39 -0.85 4.89 -3.43
C ARG A 39 -0.54 4.24 -4.77
N GLY A 40 -1.58 4.08 -5.58
CA GLY A 40 -1.49 3.51 -6.90
C GLY A 40 -2.40 4.25 -7.87
N ASN A 41 -1.91 4.47 -9.08
CA ASN A 41 -2.67 4.94 -10.23
C ASN A 41 -2.74 3.80 -11.24
N PHE A 42 -3.94 3.52 -11.73
CA PHE A 42 -4.18 2.45 -12.69
C PHE A 42 -5.01 3.00 -13.85
N ARG A 43 -4.53 2.80 -15.06
CA ARG A 43 -5.28 3.09 -16.27
C ARG A 43 -5.78 1.78 -16.86
N LEU A 44 -7.09 1.63 -16.91
CA LEU A 44 -7.75 0.37 -17.24
C LEU A 44 -8.65 0.57 -18.45
N LEU A 45 -8.60 -0.36 -19.39
CA LEU A 45 -9.63 -0.50 -20.42
C LEU A 45 -10.82 -1.23 -19.81
N LEU A 46 -11.98 -0.60 -19.80
CA LEU A 46 -13.23 -1.17 -19.30
C LEU A 46 -13.94 -2.01 -20.37
N SER A 47 -14.74 -2.97 -19.92
CA SER A 47 -15.73 -3.65 -20.77
C SER A 47 -16.93 -2.72 -21.04
N GLU A 48 -17.69 -2.98 -22.11
CA GLU A 48 -18.73 -2.07 -22.62
C GLU A 48 -19.81 -1.70 -21.57
N ASN A 49 -20.04 -2.55 -20.56
CA ASN A 49 -21.16 -2.43 -19.61
C ASN A 49 -20.78 -1.84 -18.22
N GLU A 50 -19.52 -1.48 -17.97
CA GLU A 50 -19.10 -1.04 -16.63
C GLU A 50 -19.54 0.41 -16.34
N THR A 51 -20.06 0.68 -15.14
CA THR A 51 -20.58 2.03 -14.78
C THR A 51 -19.68 2.77 -13.79
N GLY A 52 -18.69 2.10 -13.18
CA GLY A 52 -17.68 2.72 -12.31
C GLY A 52 -18.15 3.03 -10.89
N ILE A 53 -19.45 2.88 -10.60
CA ILE A 53 -20.04 3.28 -9.31
C ILE A 53 -19.96 2.15 -8.28
N ASN A 54 -20.01 0.88 -8.72
CA ASN A 54 -20.15 -0.26 -7.81
C ASN A 54 -18.82 -0.70 -7.12
N GLY A 55 -17.68 -0.13 -7.50
CA GLY A 55 -16.37 -0.59 -7.02
C GLY A 55 -15.69 0.24 -5.93
N MET A 56 -16.25 1.38 -5.51
CA MET A 56 -15.53 2.32 -4.61
C MET A 56 -15.22 1.76 -3.22
N ASN A 57 -16.02 0.82 -2.71
CA ASN A 57 -15.85 0.23 -1.39
C ASN A 57 -15.16 -1.14 -1.42
N GLU A 58 -14.87 -1.67 -2.61
CA GLU A 58 -14.21 -2.95 -2.77
C GLU A 58 -12.73 -2.75 -3.08
N PRO A 59 -11.84 -3.54 -2.47
CA PRO A 59 -10.43 -3.37 -2.70
C PRO A 59 -10.04 -3.82 -4.11
N ILE A 60 -9.00 -3.20 -4.64
CA ILE A 60 -8.35 -3.56 -5.88
C ILE A 60 -7.05 -4.36 -5.65
N GLN A 61 -6.93 -5.34 -6.52
CA GLN A 61 -5.91 -6.28 -6.87
C GLN A 61 -4.89 -5.89 -7.95
N LEU A 62 -3.59 -5.81 -7.71
CA LEU A 62 -2.61 -5.99 -8.81
C LEU A 62 -1.70 -7.17 -8.48
N CYS A 63 -1.71 -8.19 -9.33
CA CYS A 63 -0.96 -9.43 -9.15
C CYS A 63 -0.16 -9.78 -10.41
N GLY A 64 0.98 -10.45 -10.24
CA GLY A 64 1.64 -11.15 -11.34
C GLY A 64 0.93 -12.48 -11.63
N HIS A 65 0.82 -12.85 -12.90
CA HIS A 65 0.21 -14.09 -13.36
C HIS A 65 1.07 -15.28 -12.90
N GLY A 66 0.47 -16.20 -12.14
CA GLY A 66 1.21 -17.31 -11.52
C GLY A 66 2.07 -16.91 -10.33
N ASN A 67 1.95 -15.68 -9.81
CA ASN A 67 2.72 -15.23 -8.66
C ASN A 67 2.20 -15.85 -7.36
N THR A 68 3.00 -16.73 -6.75
CA THR A 68 2.79 -17.29 -5.42
C THR A 68 3.28 -16.37 -4.29
N ALA A 69 4.03 -15.31 -4.62
CA ALA A 69 4.70 -14.41 -3.67
C ALA A 69 3.84 -13.20 -3.22
N GLY A 70 2.55 -13.19 -3.54
CA GLY A 70 1.62 -12.15 -3.10
C GLY A 70 1.34 -11.04 -4.13
N ALA A 71 0.42 -10.14 -3.78
CA ALA A 71 0.02 -9.03 -4.65
C ALA A 71 1.14 -7.98 -4.77
N LEU A 72 1.26 -7.39 -5.96
CA LEU A 72 2.10 -6.22 -6.23
C LEU A 72 1.50 -4.96 -5.62
N PHE A 73 0.17 -4.87 -5.56
CA PHE A 73 -0.55 -3.82 -4.85
C PHE A 73 -1.95 -4.29 -4.42
N CYS A 74 -2.34 -3.87 -3.22
CA CYS A 74 -3.65 -4.01 -2.62
C CYS A 74 -4.06 -2.67 -2.04
N GLY A 75 -5.27 -2.21 -2.37
CA GLY A 75 -5.78 -0.96 -1.82
C GLY A 75 -7.23 -0.72 -2.16
N TYR A 76 -7.77 0.42 -1.73
CA TYR A 76 -9.12 0.85 -1.98
C TYR A 76 -9.14 1.99 -2.99
N PRO A 77 -10.11 2.03 -3.93
CA PRO A 77 -10.29 3.18 -4.80
C PRO A 77 -10.57 4.45 -3.98
N GLU A 78 -9.78 5.48 -4.21
CA GLU A 78 -10.01 6.83 -3.67
C GLU A 78 -10.72 7.71 -4.69
N LYS A 79 -10.39 7.51 -5.98
CA LYS A 79 -10.96 8.28 -7.08
C LYS A 79 -11.01 7.43 -8.35
N VAL A 80 -12.12 7.53 -9.09
CA VAL A 80 -12.30 6.86 -10.37
C VAL A 80 -12.85 7.87 -11.36
N GLU A 81 -12.17 8.03 -12.49
CA GLU A 81 -12.63 8.84 -13.61
C GLU A 81 -12.75 7.95 -14.84
N ILE A 82 -13.94 7.94 -15.46
CA ILE A 82 -14.17 7.20 -16.70
C ILE A 82 -14.23 8.18 -17.86
N LYS A 83 -13.41 7.93 -18.89
CA LYS A 83 -13.35 8.70 -20.13
C LYS A 83 -13.78 7.82 -21.30
N GLU A 84 -14.57 8.38 -22.20
CA GLU A 84 -14.96 7.73 -23.45
C GLU A 84 -14.10 8.26 -24.59
N GLU A 85 -13.26 7.40 -25.15
CA GLU A 85 -12.37 7.71 -26.28
C GLU A 85 -12.84 6.90 -27.49
N GLY A 86 -13.77 7.48 -28.25
CA GLY A 86 -14.37 6.82 -29.42
C GLY A 86 -15.24 5.63 -29.02
N ARG A 87 -14.77 4.41 -29.30
CA ARG A 87 -15.45 3.15 -28.91
C ARG A 87 -14.91 2.54 -27.62
N TYR A 88 -13.85 3.12 -27.04
CA TYR A 88 -13.20 2.61 -25.86
C TYR A 88 -13.60 3.41 -24.63
N ARG A 89 -13.76 2.71 -23.50
CA ARG A 89 -14.03 3.33 -22.19
C ARG A 89 -12.82 3.06 -21.31
N ILE A 90 -12.16 4.13 -20.86
CA ILE A 90 -10.94 4.05 -20.06
C ILE A 90 -11.24 4.56 -18.66
N ALA A 91 -10.86 3.80 -17.64
CA ALA A 91 -10.88 4.23 -16.26
C ALA A 91 -9.48 4.63 -15.80
N ASP A 92 -9.35 5.86 -15.28
CA ASP A 92 -8.22 6.28 -14.45
C ASP A 92 -8.63 6.09 -12.98
N VAL A 93 -8.05 5.09 -12.31
CA VAL A 93 -8.33 4.72 -10.92
C VAL A 93 -7.15 5.13 -10.04
N GLN A 94 -7.40 5.98 -9.05
CA GLN A 94 -6.47 6.25 -7.95
C GLN A 94 -6.88 5.39 -6.77
N ALA A 95 -5.92 4.73 -6.16
CA ALA A 95 -6.13 3.87 -5.00
C ALA A 95 -5.11 4.16 -3.91
N VAL A 96 -5.50 3.80 -2.69
CA VAL A 96 -4.72 3.97 -1.47
C VAL A 96 -4.67 2.65 -0.71
N SER A 97 -3.55 2.32 -0.10
CA SER A 97 -3.38 1.04 0.59
C SER A 97 -4.36 0.87 1.76
N GLY A 98 -4.52 -0.37 2.23
CA GLY A 98 -5.44 -0.70 3.33
C GLY A 98 -5.22 0.11 4.60
N THR A 99 -4.04 0.68 4.80
CA THR A 99 -3.74 1.59 5.93
C THR A 99 -4.63 2.82 5.99
N ILE A 100 -5.31 3.22 4.90
CA ILE A 100 -6.32 4.29 4.92
C ILE A 100 -7.46 4.03 5.91
N LEU A 101 -7.77 2.76 6.20
CA LEU A 101 -8.82 2.41 7.15
C LEU A 101 -8.46 2.84 8.58
N LEU A 102 -7.18 3.09 8.88
CA LEU A 102 -6.69 3.64 10.15
C LEU A 102 -6.77 5.18 10.21
N ASP A 103 -7.09 5.84 9.10
CA ASP A 103 -7.13 7.31 9.00
C ASP A 103 -8.57 7.87 8.84
N GLN A 104 -9.58 7.07 9.17
CA GLN A 104 -10.99 7.45 8.95
C GLN A 104 -11.59 8.32 10.04
N LYS A 105 -11.18 8.13 11.30
CA LYS A 105 -11.78 8.81 12.46
C LYS A 105 -10.72 9.24 13.46
N LYS A 106 -10.94 10.40 14.06
CA LYS A 106 -10.13 10.89 15.19
C LYS A 106 -10.57 10.20 16.47
N CYS A 107 -9.60 9.80 17.28
CA CYS A 107 -9.81 9.09 18.53
C CYS A 107 -9.23 9.87 19.71
N ASN A 108 -9.73 9.55 20.91
CA ASN A 108 -9.19 10.06 22.16
C ASN A 108 -8.95 8.87 23.11
N ARG A 109 -7.69 8.52 23.35
CA ARG A 109 -7.29 7.35 24.15
C ARG A 109 -6.10 7.70 25.04
N VAL A 110 -6.00 7.05 26.19
CA VAL A 110 -4.93 7.28 27.16
C VAL A 110 -4.27 5.95 27.52
N PHE A 111 -2.95 5.89 27.35
CA PHE A 111 -2.12 4.71 27.58
C PHE A 111 -1.16 4.99 28.73
N GLN A 112 -1.48 4.52 29.94
CA GLN A 112 -0.76 4.83 31.19
C GLN A 112 -0.06 3.62 31.83
N LYS A 113 -0.17 2.42 31.25
CA LYS A 113 0.37 1.21 31.89
C LYS A 113 1.91 1.27 31.91
N LYS A 114 2.52 1.07 33.10
CA LYS A 114 3.97 1.21 33.30
C LYS A 114 4.82 0.28 32.43
N ALA A 115 4.34 -0.93 32.15
CA ALA A 115 5.04 -1.95 31.36
C ALA A 115 4.45 -2.14 29.95
N GLN A 116 3.71 -1.15 29.42
CA GLN A 116 3.20 -1.22 28.05
C GLN A 116 4.30 -0.96 27.03
N THR A 117 4.15 -1.58 25.87
CA THR A 117 5.10 -1.49 24.77
C THR A 117 4.50 -0.80 23.56
N TYR A 118 5.35 -0.37 22.63
CA TYR A 118 4.90 0.26 21.38
C TYR A 118 4.05 -0.70 20.55
N MET A 119 4.43 -1.99 20.42
CA MET A 119 3.58 -2.98 19.74
C MET A 119 2.27 -3.23 20.48
N GLY A 120 2.30 -3.28 21.82
CA GLY A 120 1.09 -3.47 22.62
C GLY A 120 0.08 -2.33 22.41
N ILE A 121 0.56 -1.09 22.33
CA ILE A 121 -0.28 0.07 22.02
C ILE A 121 -0.75 0.02 20.57
N ALA A 122 0.13 -0.27 19.60
CA ALA A 122 -0.25 -0.35 18.20
C ALA A 122 -1.37 -1.37 17.98
N ASN A 123 -1.25 -2.56 18.55
CA ASN A 123 -2.29 -3.60 18.49
C ASN A 123 -3.60 -3.16 19.17
N THR A 124 -3.52 -2.39 20.26
CA THR A 124 -4.71 -1.86 20.93
C THR A 124 -5.40 -0.78 20.09
N VAL A 125 -4.63 0.09 19.46
CA VAL A 125 -5.11 1.18 18.60
C VAL A 125 -5.82 0.64 17.37
N THR A 126 -5.27 -0.42 16.75
CA THR A 126 -5.84 -1.00 15.53
C THR A 126 -6.86 -2.09 15.76
N ALA A 127 -7.12 -2.48 17.02
CA ALA A 127 -8.04 -3.59 17.37
C ALA A 127 -9.48 -3.40 16.84
N ASP A 128 -9.94 -2.15 16.71
CA ASP A 128 -11.26 -1.82 16.18
C ASP A 128 -11.33 -1.92 14.65
N THR A 129 -10.20 -2.18 13.98
CA THR A 129 -10.10 -2.28 12.51
C THR A 129 -9.83 -3.72 12.09
N GLU A 130 -10.68 -4.23 11.20
CA GLU A 130 -10.67 -5.63 10.77
C GLU A 130 -9.31 -6.08 10.24
N HIS A 131 -8.88 -7.26 10.72
CA HIS A 131 -7.67 -7.97 10.29
C HIS A 131 -6.40 -7.11 10.24
N SER A 132 -6.35 -6.04 11.05
CA SER A 132 -5.19 -5.17 11.11
C SER A 132 -3.98 -5.86 11.73
N ALA A 133 -2.78 -5.49 11.28
CA ALA A 133 -1.54 -6.05 11.78
C ALA A 133 -0.42 -5.00 11.79
N CYS A 134 0.23 -4.83 12.94
CA CYS A 134 1.48 -4.09 13.08
C CYS A 134 2.64 -5.08 13.06
N ILE A 135 3.69 -4.78 12.31
CA ILE A 135 4.93 -5.57 12.26
C ILE A 135 6.06 -4.69 12.79
N LEU A 136 6.80 -5.16 13.78
CA LEU A 136 8.01 -4.48 14.26
C LEU A 136 9.22 -5.37 13.97
N PRO A 137 10.05 -4.99 12.99
CA PRO A 137 11.34 -5.61 12.76
C PRO A 137 12.26 -5.29 13.95
N GLY A 138 12.67 -6.33 14.69
CA GLY A 138 13.48 -6.19 15.89
C GLY A 138 12.70 -6.35 17.21
N SER A 139 13.28 -5.82 18.29
CA SER A 139 12.76 -6.00 19.64
C SER A 139 11.78 -4.91 20.03
N ASP A 140 10.67 -5.32 20.64
CA ASP A 140 9.67 -4.39 21.19
C ASP A 140 10.21 -3.62 22.39
N MET A 141 9.80 -2.36 22.51
CA MET A 141 10.31 -1.42 23.50
C MET A 141 9.17 -0.92 24.40
N GLN A 142 9.47 -0.70 25.68
CA GLN A 142 8.51 -0.06 26.59
C GLN A 142 8.40 1.43 26.27
N THR A 143 7.20 1.99 26.40
CA THR A 143 7.00 3.42 26.11
C THR A 143 7.63 4.34 27.14
N GLY A 144 7.98 3.82 28.33
CA GLY A 144 8.63 4.57 29.41
C GLY A 144 7.77 5.67 30.04
N GLY A 145 6.53 5.86 29.56
CA GLY A 145 5.65 6.93 30.01
C GLY A 145 4.24 6.84 29.43
N THR A 146 3.46 7.89 29.71
CA THR A 146 2.07 8.00 29.25
C THR A 146 2.03 8.49 27.80
N LEU A 147 1.30 7.78 26.95
CA LEU A 147 0.94 8.26 25.62
C LEU A 147 -0.55 8.60 25.59
N ILE A 148 -0.87 9.74 25.00
CA ILE A 148 -2.25 10.19 24.82
C ILE A 148 -2.46 10.32 23.33
N GLN A 149 -3.48 9.65 22.81
CA GLN A 149 -4.03 9.92 21.50
C GLN A 149 -5.09 11.01 21.67
N TYR A 150 -4.93 12.17 21.05
CA TYR A 150 -5.88 13.28 21.20
C TYR A 150 -6.17 13.96 19.87
N GLN A 151 -7.43 13.92 19.44
CA GLN A 151 -7.89 14.56 18.19
C GLN A 151 -7.06 14.20 16.94
N GLU A 152 -6.46 13.02 16.96
CA GLU A 152 -5.69 12.44 15.86
C GLU A 152 -6.27 11.07 15.51
N THR A 153 -6.07 10.66 14.28
CA THR A 153 -6.49 9.34 13.80
C THR A 153 -5.56 8.24 14.31
N ASP A 154 -5.94 6.99 14.09
CA ASP A 154 -5.10 5.85 14.48
C ASP A 154 -3.78 5.87 13.69
N TRP A 155 -3.84 6.15 12.38
CA TRP A 155 -2.65 6.31 11.54
C TRP A 155 -1.71 7.44 12.01
N ASN A 156 -2.25 8.63 12.27
CA ASN A 156 -1.44 9.77 12.71
C ASN A 156 -0.80 9.53 14.09
N PHE A 157 -1.54 8.86 14.99
CA PHE A 157 -0.99 8.47 16.29
C PHE A 157 0.18 7.49 16.14
N LEU A 158 0.01 6.46 15.30
CA LEU A 158 1.05 5.48 14.99
C LEU A 158 2.27 6.15 14.33
N LYS A 159 2.06 7.09 13.41
CA LYS A 159 3.13 7.88 12.77
C LYS A 159 3.94 8.66 13.80
N ARG A 160 3.26 9.29 14.77
CA ARG A 160 3.89 10.00 15.87
C ARG A 160 4.66 9.05 16.80
N MET A 161 4.11 7.88 17.10
CA MET A 161 4.81 6.85 17.87
C MET A 161 6.08 6.35 17.18
N ALA A 162 6.01 6.06 15.87
CA ALA A 162 7.16 5.64 15.07
C ALA A 162 8.26 6.73 15.08
N SER A 163 7.86 8.00 14.93
CA SER A 163 8.77 9.14 15.01
C SER A 163 9.49 9.26 16.36
N GLN A 164 8.84 8.95 17.49
CA GLN A 164 9.48 8.94 18.81
C GLN A 164 10.58 7.87 18.93
N LEU A 165 10.46 6.80 18.16
CA LEU A 165 11.47 5.73 18.08
C LEU A 165 12.54 6.01 17.03
N GLY A 166 12.45 7.11 16.28
CA GLY A 166 13.33 7.36 15.12
C GLY A 166 13.10 6.36 13.98
N LEU A 167 11.94 5.70 13.95
CA LEU A 167 11.58 4.70 12.96
C LEU A 167 10.54 5.25 11.97
N PRO A 168 10.57 4.82 10.70
CA PRO A 168 9.49 5.10 9.77
C PRO A 168 8.25 4.26 10.07
N LEU A 169 7.10 4.70 9.56
CA LEU A 169 5.88 3.89 9.49
C LEU A 169 5.64 3.54 8.02
N VAL A 170 5.62 2.26 7.66
CA VAL A 170 5.59 1.83 6.26
C VAL A 170 4.40 0.92 6.00
N PRO A 171 3.48 1.25 5.07
CA PRO A 171 2.35 0.37 4.73
C PRO A 171 2.82 -0.90 4.01
N ASP A 172 2.15 -2.03 4.26
CA ASP A 172 2.31 -3.23 3.43
C ASP A 172 1.24 -3.24 2.33
N ILE A 173 1.70 -3.07 1.08
CA ILE A 173 0.82 -3.06 -0.10
C ILE A 173 0.44 -4.45 -0.62
N SER A 174 0.86 -5.54 0.04
CA SER A 174 0.53 -6.90 -0.40
C SER A 174 -0.82 -7.40 0.11
N TYR A 175 -1.47 -6.67 1.02
CA TYR A 175 -2.69 -7.11 1.71
C TYR A 175 -3.77 -6.02 1.75
N TYR A 176 -5.04 -6.44 1.69
CA TYR A 176 -6.18 -5.53 1.65
C TYR A 176 -6.45 -4.82 2.98
N TYR A 177 -6.31 -5.56 4.08
CA TYR A 177 -6.51 -5.01 5.41
C TYR A 177 -5.27 -4.26 5.90
N PRO A 178 -5.39 -3.38 6.91
CA PRO A 178 -4.31 -2.51 7.34
C PRO A 178 -3.16 -3.34 7.91
N ARG A 179 -2.12 -3.51 7.11
CA ARG A 179 -0.86 -4.08 7.56
C ARG A 179 0.24 -3.07 7.33
N PHE A 180 1.11 -2.90 8.31
CA PHE A 180 2.17 -1.89 8.26
C PHE A 180 3.33 -2.29 9.17
N TYR A 181 4.50 -1.75 8.84
CA TYR A 181 5.73 -1.89 9.59
C TYR A 181 5.96 -0.63 10.43
N LEU A 182 6.21 -0.83 11.72
CA LEU A 182 6.81 0.17 12.58
C LEU A 182 8.32 -0.03 12.49
N GLY A 183 8.94 0.63 11.51
CA GLY A 183 10.32 0.35 11.07
C GLY A 183 10.38 0.04 9.57
N LEU A 184 11.57 -0.34 9.12
CA LEU A 184 11.77 -0.80 7.74
C LEU A 184 11.61 -2.31 7.67
N PRO A 185 10.87 -2.87 6.70
CA PRO A 185 10.77 -4.31 6.53
C PRO A 185 12.18 -4.92 6.42
N GLU A 186 12.48 -5.91 7.25
CA GLU A 186 13.73 -6.65 7.18
C GLU A 186 13.73 -7.51 5.90
N GLY A 187 14.64 -7.19 4.97
CA GLY A 187 15.27 -8.22 4.13
C GLY A 187 14.43 -9.02 3.16
N GLU A 188 13.20 -8.62 2.79
CA GLU A 188 12.60 -9.17 1.57
C GLU A 188 13.00 -8.31 0.38
N LYS A 189 14.05 -8.76 -0.33
CA LYS A 189 14.10 -8.51 -1.77
C LYS A 189 12.81 -9.08 -2.34
N LYS A 190 11.80 -8.22 -2.55
CA LYS A 190 10.71 -8.58 -3.47
C LYS A 190 11.39 -8.79 -4.81
N GLU A 191 11.57 -10.05 -5.20
CA GLU A 191 12.10 -10.39 -6.52
C GLU A 191 11.06 -9.99 -7.56
N LEU A 192 11.09 -8.71 -7.92
CA LEU A 192 10.44 -8.19 -9.10
C LEU A 192 11.26 -8.66 -10.29
N GLY A 193 10.86 -9.80 -10.85
CA GLY A 193 11.21 -10.14 -12.23
C GLY A 193 10.86 -8.92 -13.08
N GLU A 194 11.88 -8.34 -13.70
CA GLU A 194 11.87 -7.03 -14.37
C GLU A 194 10.56 -6.80 -15.14
N ILE A 195 9.64 -6.04 -14.54
CA ILE A 195 8.59 -5.36 -15.29
C ILE A 195 9.31 -4.22 -15.99
N LEU A 196 9.24 -4.18 -17.33
CA LEU A 196 9.77 -3.08 -18.13
C LEU A 196 9.25 -1.75 -17.57
N SER A 197 10.17 -0.96 -16.99
CA SER A 197 10.00 0.35 -16.33
C SER A 197 9.60 0.38 -14.84
N CYS A 198 10.17 -0.49 -14.01
CA CYS A 198 10.16 -0.31 -12.56
C CYS A 198 11.60 -0.20 -12.00
N ASP A 199 12.16 1.02 -11.96
CA ASP A 199 13.40 1.26 -11.22
C ASP A 199 13.08 1.37 -9.73
N MET A 200 13.34 0.31 -8.97
CA MET A 200 13.47 0.40 -7.52
C MET A 200 14.83 1.02 -7.20
N CYS A 201 14.90 2.35 -7.15
CA CYS A 201 16.08 3.02 -6.62
C CYS A 201 16.11 2.86 -5.09
N PHE A 202 16.91 1.91 -4.61
CA PHE A 202 17.38 1.87 -3.22
C PHE A 202 18.34 3.04 -2.98
N ASP A 203 17.80 4.25 -2.87
CA ASP A 203 18.53 5.36 -2.26
C ASP A 203 18.13 5.44 -0.78
N GLY A 204 19.14 5.54 0.10
CA GLY A 204 19.02 5.39 1.55
C GLY A 204 18.25 6.49 2.27
N ARG A 205 17.43 7.26 1.57
CA ARG A 205 16.67 8.40 2.10
C ARG A 205 15.35 8.59 1.34
N TYR A 206 14.34 7.77 1.61
CA TYR A 206 12.94 7.99 1.20
C TYR A 206 12.66 7.66 -0.28
N TYR A 207 12.04 6.50 -0.54
CA TYR A 207 11.75 6.01 -1.90
C TYR A 207 10.77 6.90 -2.67
N ALA A 208 11.02 7.08 -3.97
CA ALA A 208 10.07 7.56 -4.97
C ALA A 208 10.00 6.53 -6.10
N VAL A 209 8.79 6.05 -6.42
CA VAL A 209 8.55 5.17 -7.57
C VAL A 209 7.88 6.01 -8.66
N SER A 210 8.67 6.42 -9.66
CA SER A 210 8.19 7.23 -10.79
C SER A 210 8.23 6.44 -12.10
N GLY A 211 7.06 6.15 -12.67
CA GLY A 211 6.95 5.79 -14.08
C GLY A 211 6.91 7.06 -14.92
N LYS A 212 8.07 7.50 -15.46
CA LYS A 212 8.20 8.27 -16.72
C LYS A 212 9.67 8.58 -17.02
N CYS A 213 10.23 7.89 -18.01
CA CYS A 213 11.39 8.37 -18.76
C CYS A 213 10.94 9.46 -19.74
N LEU A 214 11.28 10.71 -19.47
CA LEU A 214 11.39 11.73 -20.51
C LEU A 214 12.87 11.89 -20.83
N VAL A 215 13.32 11.18 -21.85
CA VAL A 215 14.58 11.50 -22.51
C VAL A 215 14.29 12.66 -23.45
N ASN A 216 14.73 13.87 -23.09
CA ASN A 216 15.12 14.85 -24.09
C ASN A 216 16.63 15.03 -23.96
N ARG A 217 17.33 14.77 -25.07
CA ARG A 217 18.75 15.05 -25.24
C ARG A 217 19.05 16.53 -24.99
#